data_AF-A0A069A1S9-F1
#
_entry.id   AF-A0A069A1S9-F1
#
_cell.length_a   1.000
_cell.length_b   1.000
_cell.length_c   1.000
_cell.angle_alpha   90.00
_cell.angle_beta   90.00
_cell.angle_gamma   90.00
#
_symmetry.space_group_name_H-M   'P 1'
#
loop_
_entity.id
_entity.type
_entity.pdbx_description
1 polymer ?
#
loop_
_entity_poly.entity_id
_entity_poly.type
_entity_poly.pdbx_seq_one_letter_code
_entity_poly.pdbx_strand_id
1 'polypeptide(L)'
;MDNLISFIPEQLLILVAALYVIGAGCKKYKQLDNKYIPVVLLALGIGFSIWMLGLNADSVLQGVICWGVAIGINQTYKQLKEENK
;
A
#
# COMPACT_ATOMS: atom_id res chain seq x y z
N MET A 1 16.20 -10.64 19.02
CA MET A 1 14.79 -10.23 18.79
C MET A 1 14.86 -8.87 18.13
N ASP A 2 15.31 -8.88 16.88
CA ASP A 2 15.57 -7.66 16.12
C ASP A 2 14.25 -7.24 15.51
N ASN A 3 13.71 -6.20 16.12
CA ASN A 3 12.35 -5.76 16.00
C ASN A 3 12.07 -5.32 14.56
N LEU A 4 11.35 -6.14 13.79
CA LEU A 4 10.67 -5.70 12.57
C LEU A 4 9.74 -4.51 12.86
N ILE A 5 9.29 -4.35 14.11
CA ILE A 5 8.53 -3.19 14.60
C ILE A 5 9.43 -1.94 14.68
N SER A 6 10.73 -2.07 14.92
CA SER A 6 11.69 -0.94 14.82
C SER A 6 11.93 -0.52 13.37
N PHE A 7 11.59 -1.39 12.40
CA PHE A 7 11.57 -1.06 10.98
C PHE A 7 10.20 -0.49 10.53
N ILE A 8 9.18 -0.37 11.39
CA ILE A 8 8.00 0.44 11.06
C ILE A 8 8.05 1.68 11.98
N PRO A 9 8.44 2.84 11.46
CA PRO A 9 8.25 4.10 12.17
C PRO A 9 6.74 4.32 12.43
N GLU A 10 6.35 4.89 13.57
CA GLU A 10 4.94 5.25 13.85
C GLU A 10 4.33 6.10 12.73
N GLN A 11 5.17 6.90 12.07
CA GLN A 11 4.86 7.67 10.88
C GLN A 11 4.24 6.83 9.75
N LEU A 12 4.66 5.57 9.59
CA LEU A 12 4.13 4.70 8.55
C LEU A 12 2.73 4.17 8.85
N LEU A 13 2.30 4.13 10.11
CA LEU A 13 0.93 3.75 10.44
C LEU A 13 -0.08 4.76 9.86
N ILE A 14 0.30 6.04 9.81
CA ILE A 14 -0.52 7.06 9.16
C ILE A 14 -0.57 6.86 7.65
N LEU A 15 0.52 6.37 7.06
CA LEU A 15 0.59 6.03 5.65
C LEU A 15 -0.30 4.81 5.33
N VAL A 16 -0.30 3.78 6.18
CA VAL A 16 -1.21 2.62 6.05
C VAL A 16 -2.65 3.09 6.07
N ALA A 17 -3.03 3.93 7.03
CA ALA A 17 -4.38 4.46 7.16
C ALA A 17 -4.78 5.31 5.93
N ALA A 18 -3.88 6.18 5.45
CA ALA A 18 -4.10 7.00 4.27
C ALA A 18 -4.28 6.13 3.01
N LEU A 19 -3.39 5.16 2.77
CA LEU A 19 -3.51 4.22 1.66
C LEU A 19 -4.80 3.40 1.76
N TYR A 20 -5.19 2.96 2.96
CA TYR A 20 -6.42 2.19 3.17
C TYR A 20 -7.64 3.03 2.77
N VAL A 21 -7.72 4.29 3.19
CA VAL A 21 -8.84 5.19 2.86
C VAL A 21 -8.87 5.49 1.36
N ILE A 22 -7.72 5.73 0.74
CA ILE A 22 -7.61 5.98 -0.72
C ILE A 22 -8.01 4.72 -1.49
N GLY A 23 -7.55 3.53 -1.07
CA GLY A 23 -7.85 2.25 -1.71
C GLY A 23 -9.32 1.86 -1.56
N ALA A 24 -9.88 2.00 -0.35
CA ALA A 24 -11.30 1.78 -0.09
C ALA A 24 -12.18 2.79 -0.85
N GLY A 25 -11.74 4.04 -0.97
CA GLY A 25 -12.38 5.09 -1.76
C GLY A 25 -12.39 4.76 -3.26
N CYS A 26 -11.23 4.37 -3.81
CA CYS A 26 -11.11 3.93 -5.21
C CYS A 26 -11.98 2.70 -5.50
N LYS A 27 -12.05 1.73 -4.58
CA LYS A 27 -12.90 0.55 -4.72
C LYS A 27 -14.39 0.89 -4.78
N LYS A 28 -14.81 1.96 -4.11
CA LYS A 28 -16.19 2.48 -4.18
C LYS A 28 -16.49 3.07 -5.56
N TYR A 29 -15.46 3.54 -6.27
CA TYR A 29 -15.52 4.03 -7.63
C TYR A 29 -15.43 2.85 -8.62
N LYS A 30 -16.57 2.17 -8.85
CA LYS A 30 -16.73 1.06 -9.82
C LYS A 30 -16.31 1.38 -11.28
N GLN A 31 -15.97 2.64 -11.57
CA GLN A 31 -15.59 3.12 -12.90
C GLN A 31 -14.07 3.04 -13.17
N LEU A 32 -13.25 2.87 -12.12
CA LEU A 32 -11.82 2.63 -12.27
C LEU A 32 -11.61 1.13 -12.45
N ASP A 33 -11.06 0.77 -13.60
CA ASP A 33 -10.65 -0.60 -13.91
C ASP A 33 -9.80 -1.14 -12.73
N ASN A 34 -10.32 -2.18 -12.08
CA ASN A 34 -9.91 -2.67 -10.76
C ASN A 34 -8.42 -3.05 -10.70
N LYS A 35 -7.81 -3.21 -11.88
CA LYS A 35 -6.38 -3.41 -12.17
C LYS A 35 -5.47 -2.33 -11.63
N TYR A 36 -5.86 -1.06 -11.81
CA TYR A 36 -4.96 0.07 -11.57
C TYR A 36 -4.94 0.47 -10.10
N ILE A 37 -5.95 0.10 -9.31
CA ILE A 37 -6.04 0.40 -7.89
C ILE A 37 -4.81 -0.12 -7.12
N PRO A 38 -4.47 -1.43 -7.16
CA PRO A 38 -3.30 -1.93 -6.45
C PRO A 38 -2.00 -1.35 -6.98
N VAL A 39 -1.84 -1.12 -8.28
CA VAL A 39 -0.61 -0.57 -8.88
C VAL A 39 -0.39 0.89 -8.48
N VAL A 40 -1.44 1.72 -8.53
CA VAL A 40 -1.38 3.13 -8.15
C VAL A 40 -1.13 3.26 -6.65
N LEU A 41 -1.81 2.47 -5.82
CA LEU A 41 -1.54 2.47 -4.38
C LEU A 41 -0.13 1.97 -4.06
N LEU A 42 0.44 1.05 -4.82
CA LEU A 42 1.80 0.55 -4.59
C LEU A 42 2.82 1.65 -4.90
N ALA A 43 2.65 2.33 -6.03
CA ALA A 43 3.47 3.49 -6.38
C ALA A 43 3.34 4.62 -5.34
N LEU A 44 2.12 4.89 -4.86
CA LEU A 44 1.90 5.87 -3.78
C LEU A 44 2.53 5.42 -2.46
N GLY A 45 2.40 4.15 -2.07
CA GLY A 45 2.98 3.63 -0.82
C GLY A 45 4.50 3.74 -0.82
N ILE A 46 5.16 3.34 -1.91
CA ILE A 46 6.61 3.48 -2.05
C ILE A 46 7.01 4.96 -2.12
N GLY A 47 6.31 5.78 -2.91
CA GLY A 47 6.61 7.19 -3.06
C GLY A 47 6.50 7.97 -1.74
N PHE A 48 5.43 7.74 -0.98
CA PHE A 48 5.25 8.36 0.33
C PHE A 48 6.23 7.85 1.38
N SER A 49 6.55 6.55 1.41
CA SER A 49 7.57 6.05 2.33
C SER A 49 8.94 6.65 2.04
N ILE A 50 9.33 6.76 0.76
CA ILE A 50 10.58 7.44 0.38
C ILE A 50 10.53 8.93 0.74
N TRP A 51 9.39 9.59 0.58
CA TRP A 51 9.24 11.00 0.93
C TRP A 51 9.34 11.26 2.44
N MET A 52 8.83 10.34 3.25
CA MET A 52 8.76 10.48 4.70
C MET A 52 10.05 10.04 5.41
N LEU A 53 10.75 9.03 4.88
CA LEU A 53 11.96 8.44 5.49
C LEU A 53 13.25 8.76 4.72
N GLY A 54 13.15 9.28 3.51
CA GLY A 54 14.26 9.48 2.59
C GLY A 54 14.50 8.28 1.67
N LEU A 55 15.38 8.47 0.68
CA LEU A 55 15.82 7.42 -0.24
C LEU A 55 16.71 6.42 0.49
N ASN A 56 16.10 5.35 0.99
CA ASN A 56 16.78 4.24 1.63
C ASN A 56 16.12 2.91 1.27
N ALA A 57 16.88 1.81 1.32
CA ALA A 57 16.36 0.47 0.99
C ALA A 57 15.20 0.08 1.93
N ASP A 58 15.31 0.47 3.20
CA ASP A 58 14.27 0.29 4.21
C ASP A 58 12.99 1.03 3.86
N SER A 59 13.07 2.30 3.42
CA SER A 59 11.91 3.10 3.04
C SER A 59 11.12 2.44 1.89
N VAL A 60 11.81 1.88 0.91
CA VAL A 60 11.18 1.18 -0.22
C VAL A 60 10.46 -0.07 0.28
N LEU A 61 11.16 -0.89 1.08
CA LEU A 61 10.61 -2.15 1.60
C LEU A 61 9.39 -1.89 2.51
N GLN A 62 9.50 -0.89 3.36
CA GLN A 62 8.44 -0.45 4.25
C GLN A 62 7.22 0.08 3.48
N GLY A 63 7.42 0.80 2.38
CA GLY A 63 6.32 1.25 1.51
C GLY A 63 5.54 0.09 0.88
N VAL A 64 6.23 -0.98 0.47
CA VAL A 64 5.60 -2.20 -0.05
C VAL A 64 4.82 -2.93 1.05
N ILE A 65 5.38 -3.05 2.26
CA ILE A 65 4.69 -3.69 3.39
C ILE A 65 3.46 -2.87 3.79
N CYS A 66 3.61 -1.55 3.91
CA CYS A 66 2.53 -0.60 4.23
C CYS A 66 1.39 -0.70 3.23
N TRP A 67 1.70 -0.74 1.93
CA TRP A 67 0.75 -1.01 0.86
C TRP A 67 0.05 -2.37 1.03
N GLY A 68 0.81 -3.44 1.26
CA GLY A 68 0.27 -4.79 1.40
C GLY A 68 -0.68 -4.92 2.59
N VAL A 69 -0.39 -4.25 3.70
CA VAL A 69 -1.25 -4.20 4.90
C VAL A 69 -2.48 -3.32 4.65
N ALA A 70 -2.32 -2.17 3.98
CA ALA A 70 -3.40 -1.23 3.71
C ALA A 70 -4.47 -1.75 2.74
N ILE A 71 -4.14 -2.66 1.83
CA ILE A 71 -5.13 -3.23 0.90
C ILE A 71 -5.49 -4.65 1.30
N GLY A 72 -4.55 -5.38 1.91
CA GLY A 72 -4.68 -6.79 2.24
C GLY A 72 -4.46 -7.68 1.02
N ILE A 73 -3.49 -8.61 1.11
CA ILE A 73 -3.09 -9.53 0.03
C ILE A 73 -4.31 -10.28 -0.54
N ASN A 74 -5.25 -10.70 0.31
CA ASN A 74 -6.47 -11.40 -0.12
C ASN A 74 -7.41 -10.51 -0.93
N GLN A 75 -7.50 -9.20 -0.63
CA GLN A 75 -8.27 -8.27 -1.47
C GLN A 75 -7.52 -7.95 -2.75
N THR A 76 -6.21 -7.73 -2.70
CA THR A 76 -5.40 -7.51 -3.91
C THR A 76 -5.51 -8.70 -4.86
N TYR A 77 -5.40 -9.93 -4.36
CA TYR A 77 -5.53 -11.14 -5.15
C TYR A 77 -6.93 -11.31 -5.76
N LYS A 78 -7.99 -11.04 -4.98
CA LYS A 78 -9.36 -11.02 -5.52
C LYS A 78 -9.53 -9.95 -6.60
N GLN A 79 -9.04 -8.73 -6.36
CA GLN A 79 -9.14 -7.62 -7.32
C GLN A 79 -8.41 -7.91 -8.63
N LEU A 80 -7.24 -8.56 -8.58
CA LEU A 80 -6.46 -8.98 -9.77
C LEU A 80 -7.08 -10.19 -10.50
N LYS A 81 -7.75 -11.09 -9.78
CA LYS A 81 -8.34 -12.31 -10.35
C LYS A 81 -9.72 -12.05 -10.97
N GLU A 82 -10.52 -11.17 -10.37
CA GLU A 82 -11.85 -10.79 -10.88
C GLU A 82 -11.78 -10.07 -12.23
N GLU A 83 -10.64 -9.48 -12.56
CA GLU A 83 -10.34 -8.87 -13.87
C GLU A 83 -10.03 -9.91 -14.96
N ASN A 84 -9.52 -11.10 -14.60
CA ASN A 84 -9.14 -12.14 -15.55
C ASN A 84 -10.31 -13.05 -15.99
N LYS A 85 -11.55 -12.62 -15.78
CA LYS A 85 -12.77 -13.36 -16.15
C LYS A 85 -13.71 -12.49 -16.96
#